data_AF-A0A9D7HVG5-F1
#
_entry.id   AF-A0A9D7HVG5-F1
#
_cell.length_a   1.000
_cell.length_b   1.000
_cell.length_c   1.000
_cell.angle_alpha   90.00
_cell.angle_beta   90.00
_cell.angle_gamma   90.00
#
_symmetry.space_group_name_H-M   'P 1'
#
loop_
_entity.id
_entity.type
_entity.pdbx_description
1 polymer ?
#
loop_
_entity_poly.entity_id
_entity_poly.type
_entity_poly.pdbx_seq_one_letter_code
_entity_poly.pdbx_strand_id
1 'polypeptide(L)' 'MFVYRITIANEGRRTVQLMRRHWHIWDSLATTRQVEGPGVVGETSVLARANGSPTAASVI' A
#
# COMPACT_ATOMS: atom_id res chain seq x y z
N MET A 1 7.78 3.76 19.34
CA MET A 1 6.70 3.86 18.34
C MET A 1 7.34 4.01 16.98
N PHE A 2 6.95 3.19 16.00
CA PHE A 2 7.48 3.22 14.65
C PHE A 2 6.42 3.75 13.68
N VAL A 3 6.86 4.43 12.62
CA VAL A 3 6.01 4.97 11.56
C VAL A 3 6.63 4.53 10.24
N TYR A 4 5.80 4.10 9.28
CA TYR A 4 6.27 3.61 7.99
C TYR A 4 5.69 4.48 6.88
N ARG A 5 6.55 5.02 6.03
CA ARG A 5 6.12 5.65 4.78
C ARG A 5 6.24 4.64 3.66
N ILE A 6 5.11 4.26 3.06
CA ILE A 6 5.07 3.29 1.95
C ILE A 6 4.68 4.01 0.67
N THR A 7 5.41 3.72 -0.42
CA THR A 7 5.13 4.21 -1.76
C THR A 7 4.84 3.04 -2.69
N ILE A 8 3.66 3.04 -3.33
CA ILE A 8 3.28 2.03 -4.32
C ILE A 8 3.18 2.72 -5.68
N ALA A 9 3.93 2.23 -6.68
CA ALA A 9 3.93 2.75 -8.04
C ALA A 9 3.50 1.67 -9.05
N ASN A 10 2.73 2.06 -10.06
CA ASN A 10 2.35 1.19 -11.17
C ASN A 10 3.32 1.36 -12.35
N GLU A 11 4.22 0.39 -12.51
CA GLU A 11 5.16 0.33 -13.64
C GLU A 11 4.58 -0.38 -14.88
N GLY A 12 3.32 -0.83 -14.79
CA GLY A 12 2.62 -1.51 -15.87
C GLY A 12 2.08 -0.55 -16.93
N ARG A 13 1.71 -1.14 -18.08
CA ARG A 13 1.11 -0.40 -19.21
C ARG A 13 -0.39 -0.16 -19.07
N ARG A 14 -1.01 -0.69 -18.02
CA ARG A 14 -2.45 -0.59 -17.78
C ARG A 14 -2.68 0.07 -16.44
N THR A 15 -3.76 0.81 -16.32
CA THR A 15 -4.24 1.31 -15.03
C THR A 15 -4.56 0.12 -14.12
N VAL A 16 -4.08 0.16 -12.88
CA VAL A 16 -4.37 -0.85 -11.86
C VAL A 16 -5.00 -0.18 -10.65
N GLN A 17 -5.68 -0.96 -9.83
CA GLN A 17 -6.34 -0.44 -8.65
C GLN A 17 -6.00 -1.31 -7.44
N LEU A 18 -5.63 -0.65 -6.34
CA LEU A 18 -5.24 -1.34 -5.11
C LEU A 18 -6.48 -1.72 -4.31
N MET A 19 -6.83 -3.01 -4.33
CA MET A 19 -8.08 -3.51 -3.74
C MET A 19 -8.01 -3.67 -2.22
N ARG A 20 -6.94 -4.29 -1.72
CA ARG A 20 -6.81 -4.71 -0.32
C ARG A 20 -5.36 -4.65 0.11
N ARG A 21 -5.14 -4.54 1.42
CA ARG A 21 -3.83 -4.69 2.05
C ARG A 21 -3.91 -5.75 3.14
N HIS A 22 -2.83 -6.51 3.28
CA HIS A 22 -2.62 -7.45 4.38
C HIS A 22 -1.21 -7.21 4.93
N TRP A 23 -1.14 -6.87 6.22
CA TRP A 23 0.11 -6.70 6.95
C TRP A 23 0.31 -7.89 7.86
N HIS A 24 1.47 -8.52 7.74
CA HIS A 24 1.96 -9.50 8.69
C HIS A 24 3.12 -8.86 9.47
N ILE A 25 2.86 -8.48 10.72
CA ILE A 25 3.80 -7.75 11.56
C ILE A 25 4.37 -8.73 12.57
N TRP A 26 5.69 -8.90 12.54
CA TRP A 26 6.42 -9.72 13.51
C TRP A 26 7.37 -8.83 14.31
N ASP A 27 7.17 -8.81 15.62
CA ASP A 27 8.04 -8.15 16.59
C ASP A 27 8.74 -9.25 17.39
N SER A 28 10.04 -9.11 17.66
CA SER A 28 10.80 -10.09 18.45
C SER A 28 10.38 -10.13 19.93
N LEU A 29 9.71 -9.08 20.41
CA LEU A 29 9.27 -8.90 21.79
C LEU A 29 7.76 -9.04 21.97
N ALA A 30 6.98 -9.18 20.89
CA ALA A 30 5.53 -9.25 20.94
C ALA A 30 4.94 -10.35 20.06
N THR A 31 3.66 -10.68 20.31
CA THR A 31 2.93 -11.64 19.49
C THR A 31 2.76 -11.11 18.07
N THR A 32 2.96 -12.00 17.10
CA THR A 32 2.68 -11.74 15.69
C THR A 32 1.27 -11.17 15.50
N ARG A 33 1.18 -10.09 14.72
CA ARG A 33 -0.09 -9.41 14.44
C ARG A 33 -0.38 -9.42 12.95
N GLN A 34 -1.62 -9.70 12.61
CA GLN A 34 -2.13 -9.52 11.25
C GLN A 34 -3.11 -8.35 11.20
N VAL A 35 -2.98 -7.50 10.18
CA VAL A 35 -3.89 -6.38 9.95
C VAL A 35 -4.35 -6.44 8.49
N GLU A 36 -5.66 -6.58 8.29
CA GLU A 36 -6.27 -6.61 6.97
C GLU A 36 -7.27 -5.45 6.81
N GLY A 37 -7.41 -4.93 5.60
CA GLY A 37 -8.46 -3.97 5.29
C GLY A 37 -8.57 -3.63 3.80
N PRO A 38 -9.72 -3.06 3.38
CA PRO A 38 -9.92 -2.58 2.01
C PRO A 38 -9.02 -1.37 1.72
N GLY A 39 -8.51 -1.31 0.49
CA GLY A 39 -7.67 -0.21 0.00
C GLY A 39 -6.48 0.11 0.90
N VAL A 40 -6.05 1.37 0.89
CA VAL A 40 -5.13 1.90 1.91
C VAL A 40 -5.68 3.22 2.46
N VAL A 41 -5.69 3.36 3.79
CA VAL A 41 -6.35 4.47 4.50
C VAL A 41 -7.86 4.61 4.23
N GLY A 42 -8.52 3.56 3.71
CA GLY A 42 -9.95 3.59 3.38
C GLY A 42 -10.27 4.05 1.95
N GLU A 43 -9.26 4.35 1.14
CA GLU A 43 -9.41 4.67 -0.29
C GLU A 43 -8.91 3.53 -1.18
N THR A 44 -9.64 3.28 -2.27
CA THR A 44 -9.25 2.26 -3.27
C THR A 44 -8.49 2.95 -4.41
N SER A 45 -7.24 3.33 -4.16
CA SER A 45 -6.46 4.17 -5.07
C SER A 45 -6.28 3.52 -6.45
N VAL A 46 -6.59 4.28 -7.49
CA VAL A 46 -6.32 3.93 -8.89
C VAL A 46 -4.93 4.44 -9.26
N LEU A 47 -4.04 3.54 -9.68
CA LEU A 47 -2.68 3.84 -10.09
C LEU A 47 -2.61 3.89 -11.62
N ALA A 48 -2.42 5.09 -12.18
CA ALA A 48 -2.32 5.30 -13.63
C ALA A 48 -1.02 4.72 -14.21
N ARG A 49 -0.98 4.54 -15.54
CA ARG A 49 0.18 4.04 -16.29
C ARG A 49 1.39 4.97 -16.14
N ALA A 50 2.59 4.39 -16.11
CA ALA A 50 3.89 5.06 -16.02
C ALA A 50 4.29 6.02 -17.19
N ASN A 51 3.40 6.46 -18.09
CA ASN A 51 3.77 7.34 -19.22
C ASN A 51 3.39 8.82 -18.99
N GLY A 52 3.59 9.34 -17.78
CA GLY A 52 3.44 10.78 -17.51
C GLY A 52 3.82 11.21 -16.09
N SER A 53 3.57 10.38 -15.08
CA SER A 53 4.06 10.56 -13.71
C SER A 53 3.77 9.29 -12.92
N PRO A 54 4.71 8.70 -12.15
CA PRO A 54 4.40 7.60 -11.25
C PRO A 54 3.35 8.08 -10.24
N THR A 55 2.12 7.55 -10.34
CA THR A 55 1.11 7.80 -9.31
C THR A 55 1.52 6.99 -8.09
N ALA A 56 2.04 7.68 -7.07
CA ALA A 56 2.46 7.10 -5.81
C ALA A 56 1.38 7.33 -4.75
N ALA A 57 0.80 6.27 -4.21
CA ALA A 57 0.03 6.37 -2.97
C ALA A 57 1.03 6.36 -1.79
N SER A 58 1.03 7.42 -0.98
CA SER A 58 1.79 7.48 0.28
C SER A 58 0.87 7.14 1.45
N VAL A 59 1.33 6.23 2.30
CA VAL A 59 0.64 5.79 3.51
C VAL A 59 1.57 6.13 4.67
N ILE A 60 1.04 6.79 5.71
CA ILE A 60 1.77 7.13 6.95
C ILE A 60 1.45 6.07 8.01
#